data_AF-A0A949HNS9-F1
#
_entry.id   AF-A0A949HNS9-F1
#
_cell.length_a   1.000
_cell.length_b   1.000
_cell.length_c   1.000
_cell.angle_alpha   90.00
_cell.angle_beta   90.00
_cell.angle_gamma   90.00
#
_symmetry.space_group_name_H-M   'P 1'
#
loop_
_entity.id
_entity.type
_entity.pdbx_description
1 polymer ?
#
loop_
_entity_poly.entity_id
_entity_poly.type
_entity_poly.pdbx_seq_one_letter_code
_entity_poly.pdbx_strand_id
1 'polypeptide(L)'
;MSARTSSYYVVICILVVALALTVGSIVGKRGAEPSATYYCKEGTVSAAYASSSVALALSDGRHMVLPQTISGSGVRYASGTTVFWNKGDNAFVTEGNATTYSDCVAGTETVAYDDTTFTDASRTFVFSFPSDFVLSAEQGYTQDWALESTSTGMMLAQVYVPKTFMPKTNFGDAKFTVGVSGDPDAIASCLAPQFGSREKVSTAMIDGTTFAAFSFSDAGAGNFYDTTSYRALKGGECWSVEYTIHSSNIYNYPPELGIAPFDETKMKNILEGMARSFRFLK
;
A
#
# COMPACT_ATOMS: atom_id res chain seq x y z
N MET A 1 -21.42 -104.65 35.99
CA MET A 1 -21.27 -104.76 34.53
C MET A 1 -20.98 -103.37 33.97
N SER A 2 -19.88 -103.24 33.23
CA SER A 2 -19.44 -102.19 32.28
C SER A 2 -19.78 -100.72 32.59
N ALA A 3 -18.84 -99.84 32.96
CA ALA A 3 -17.68 -99.32 32.21
C ALA A 3 -18.01 -98.48 30.94
N ARG A 4 -17.73 -97.17 31.09
CA ARG A 4 -16.87 -96.29 30.27
C ARG A 4 -17.31 -95.79 28.87
N THR A 5 -17.08 -94.48 28.71
CA THR A 5 -16.50 -93.71 27.56
C THR A 5 -17.36 -93.56 26.30
N SER A 6 -17.34 -92.49 25.49
CA SER A 6 -16.36 -91.41 25.25
C SER A 6 -16.97 -90.27 24.42
N SER A 7 -16.40 -89.06 24.56
CA SER A 7 -16.20 -87.99 23.53
C SER A 7 -17.46 -87.24 23.00
N TYR A 8 -17.51 -85.89 22.89
CA TYR A 8 -16.70 -85.06 21.99
C TYR A 8 -16.86 -83.52 22.25
N TYR A 9 -15.76 -82.81 21.98
CA TYR A 9 -15.56 -81.38 21.63
C TYR A 9 -15.80 -80.23 22.63
N VAL A 10 -14.66 -79.73 23.12
CA VAL A 10 -14.40 -78.45 23.78
C VAL A 10 -14.43 -77.32 22.74
N VAL A 11 -15.20 -76.25 22.98
CA VAL A 11 -15.08 -74.97 22.27
C VAL A 11 -14.73 -73.89 23.30
N ILE A 12 -13.46 -73.50 23.32
CA ILE A 12 -12.95 -72.36 24.09
C ILE A 12 -12.90 -71.16 23.12
N CYS A 13 -13.82 -70.21 23.29
CA CYS A 13 -13.76 -68.91 22.60
C CYS A 13 -12.80 -67.98 23.36
N ILE A 14 -11.61 -67.76 22.80
CA ILE A 14 -10.66 -66.75 23.28
C ILE A 14 -11.04 -65.40 22.66
N LEU A 15 -11.52 -64.46 23.48
CA LEU A 15 -11.68 -63.05 23.13
C LEU A 15 -10.33 -62.34 23.29
N VAL A 16 -9.66 -62.07 22.17
CA VAL A 16 -8.48 -61.19 22.12
C VAL A 16 -8.98 -59.76 21.89
N VAL A 17 -8.93 -58.93 22.93
CA VAL A 17 -9.15 -57.48 22.82
C VAL A 17 -7.81 -56.83 22.47
N ALA A 18 -7.65 -56.43 21.21
CA ALA A 18 -6.50 -55.67 20.76
C ALA A 18 -6.63 -54.20 21.22
N LEU A 19 -5.81 -53.79 22.19
CA LEU A 19 -5.68 -52.41 22.63
C LEU A 19 -4.76 -51.66 21.65
N ALA A 20 -5.34 -51.00 20.66
CA ALA A 20 -4.60 -50.14 19.74
C ALA A 20 -4.22 -48.83 20.46
N LEU A 21 -2.95 -48.72 20.88
CA LEU A 21 -2.35 -47.46 21.31
C LEU A 21 -2.14 -46.57 20.09
N THR A 22 -3.08 -45.69 19.81
CA THR A 22 -2.91 -44.61 18.83
C THR A 22 -1.95 -43.57 19.40
N VAL A 23 -0.70 -43.57 18.92
CA VAL A 23 0.20 -42.43 19.08
C VAL A 23 -0.35 -41.29 18.22
N GLY A 24 -1.14 -40.41 18.83
CA GLY A 24 -1.59 -39.18 18.19
C GLY A 24 -0.37 -38.29 17.96
N SER A 25 0.04 -38.11 16.72
CA SER A 25 1.00 -37.08 16.33
C SER A 25 0.44 -35.73 16.76
N ILE A 26 1.08 -35.10 17.75
CA ILE A 26 0.86 -33.69 18.08
C ILE A 26 1.53 -32.89 16.96
N VAL A 27 0.88 -32.82 15.80
CA VAL A 27 1.18 -31.77 14.83
C VAL A 27 0.62 -30.51 15.45
N GLY A 28 1.45 -29.83 16.25
CA GLY A 28 1.15 -28.47 16.67
C GLY A 28 0.89 -27.67 15.41
N LYS A 29 -0.32 -27.10 15.29
CA LYS A 29 -0.59 -26.04 14.32
C LYS A 29 0.48 -24.98 14.56
N ARG A 30 1.52 -24.91 13.71
CA ARG A 30 2.36 -23.73 13.65
C ARG A 30 1.40 -22.58 13.40
N GLY A 31 1.32 -21.63 14.35
CA GLY A 31 0.58 -20.39 14.10
C GLY A 31 1.08 -19.82 12.78
N ALA A 32 0.16 -19.25 11.98
CA ALA A 32 0.56 -18.56 10.77
C ALA A 32 1.63 -17.52 11.15
N GLU A 33 2.79 -17.59 10.49
CA GLU A 33 3.86 -16.62 10.73
C GLU A 33 3.31 -15.22 10.38
N PRO A 34 3.61 -14.19 11.21
CA PRO A 34 3.19 -12.84 10.91
C PRO A 34 3.71 -12.45 9.53
N SER A 35 2.83 -11.91 8.69
CA SER A 35 3.17 -11.52 7.32
C SER A 35 2.69 -10.10 7.03
N ALA A 36 3.37 -9.46 6.08
CA ALA A 36 3.00 -8.16 5.53
C ALA A 36 3.24 -8.17 4.02
N THR A 37 2.41 -7.44 3.28
CA THR A 37 2.64 -7.14 1.87
C THR A 37 2.95 -5.66 1.76
N TYR A 38 4.06 -5.35 1.08
CA TYR A 38 4.51 -4.01 0.81
C TYR A 38 4.34 -3.69 -0.68
N TYR A 39 3.73 -2.55 -0.99
CA TYR A 39 3.48 -2.05 -2.34
C TYR A 39 4.47 -0.94 -2.64
N CYS A 40 5.33 -1.14 -3.64
CA CYS A 40 6.48 -0.32 -3.98
C CYS A 40 6.34 0.22 -5.42
N LYS A 41 7.19 1.19 -5.78
CA LYS A 41 7.24 1.72 -7.16
C LYS A 41 7.52 0.65 -8.22
N GLU A 42 8.28 -0.37 -7.87
CA GLU A 42 8.73 -1.45 -8.76
C GLU A 42 7.87 -2.72 -8.69
N GLY A 43 6.86 -2.75 -7.81
CA GLY A 43 5.97 -3.88 -7.60
C GLY A 43 5.79 -4.21 -6.12
N THR A 44 5.63 -5.49 -5.77
CA THR A 44 5.27 -5.89 -4.40
C THR A 44 6.35 -6.74 -3.73
N VAL A 45 6.48 -6.58 -2.42
CA VAL A 45 7.30 -7.44 -1.55
C VAL A 45 6.39 -8.09 -0.50
N SER A 46 6.20 -9.40 -0.59
CA SER A 46 5.55 -10.17 0.47
C SER A 46 6.59 -10.65 1.47
N ALA A 47 6.42 -10.32 2.75
CA ALA A 47 7.33 -10.67 3.82
C ALA A 47 6.64 -11.59 4.83
N ALA A 48 7.23 -12.76 5.09
CA ALA A 48 6.85 -13.66 6.18
C ALA A 48 7.94 -13.65 7.24
N TYR A 49 7.60 -13.21 8.46
CA TYR A 49 8.54 -12.96 9.53
C TYR A 49 8.66 -14.15 10.47
N ALA A 50 9.90 -14.60 10.69
CA ALA A 50 10.27 -15.54 11.73
C ALA A 50 11.06 -14.82 12.84
N SER A 51 11.40 -15.53 13.91
CA SER A 51 12.04 -14.94 15.10
C SER A 51 13.37 -14.23 14.85
N SER A 52 14.11 -14.61 13.80
CA SER A 52 15.43 -14.05 13.47
C SER A 52 15.71 -13.98 11.97
N SER A 53 14.66 -14.05 11.15
CA SER A 53 14.77 -14.00 9.69
C SER A 53 13.46 -13.56 9.06
N VAL A 54 13.52 -13.17 7.80
CA VAL A 54 12.35 -12.91 6.96
C VAL A 54 12.47 -13.71 5.67
N ALA A 55 11.38 -14.36 5.27
CA ALA A 55 11.23 -14.92 3.94
C ALA A 55 10.51 -13.89 3.06
N LEU A 56 11.15 -13.50 1.96
CA LEU A 56 10.62 -12.53 1.00
C LEU A 56 10.21 -13.24 -0.29
N ALA A 57 9.07 -12.82 -0.84
CA ALA A 57 8.68 -13.07 -2.21
C ALA A 57 8.51 -11.72 -2.92
N LEU A 58 9.31 -11.49 -3.96
CA LEU A 58 9.31 -10.28 -4.77
C LEU A 58 8.39 -10.49 -5.99
N SER A 59 7.73 -9.43 -6.44
CA SER A 59 6.79 -9.47 -7.59
C SER A 59 7.43 -9.93 -8.89
N ASP A 60 8.75 -9.83 -9.02
CA ASP A 60 9.49 -10.33 -10.18
C ASP A 60 9.78 -11.84 -10.15
N GLY A 61 9.24 -12.56 -9.15
CA GLY A 61 9.35 -14.00 -9.00
C GLY A 61 10.54 -14.47 -8.16
N ARG A 62 11.38 -13.56 -7.66
CA ARG A 62 12.48 -13.93 -6.76
C ARG A 62 11.98 -14.22 -5.35
N HIS A 63 12.64 -15.18 -4.71
CA HIS A 63 12.42 -15.54 -3.31
C HIS A 63 13.75 -15.57 -2.57
N MET A 64 13.75 -15.11 -1.31
CA MET A 64 14.95 -15.12 -0.49
C MET A 64 14.62 -15.21 0.99
N VAL A 65 15.54 -15.73 1.79
CA VAL A 65 15.46 -15.70 3.25
C VAL A 65 16.64 -14.90 3.76
N LEU A 66 16.36 -13.81 4.48
CA LEU A 66 17.37 -12.92 5.01
C LEU A 66 17.40 -13.02 6.55
N PRO A 67 18.55 -13.25 7.18
CA PRO A 67 18.66 -13.20 8.63
C PRO A 67 18.56 -11.75 9.10
N GLN A 68 18.02 -11.56 10.31
CA GLN A 68 18.00 -10.25 10.96
C GLN A 68 19.42 -9.82 11.32
N THR A 69 19.68 -8.52 11.19
CA THR A 69 20.96 -7.89 11.52
C THR A 69 20.74 -6.67 12.40
N ILE A 70 21.80 -6.19 13.06
CA ILE A 70 21.74 -5.01 13.92
C ILE A 70 21.35 -3.77 13.09
N SER A 71 20.47 -2.94 13.64
CA SER A 71 20.04 -1.66 13.05
C SER A 71 19.74 -0.63 14.13
N GLY A 72 19.86 0.66 13.78
CA GLY A 72 19.57 1.76 14.71
C GLY A 72 18.09 2.13 14.81
N SER A 73 17.30 1.85 13.77
CA SER A 73 15.86 2.12 13.70
C SER A 73 15.21 1.16 12.71
N GLY A 74 13.97 0.74 12.98
CA GLY A 74 13.29 -0.27 12.18
C GLY A 74 13.92 -1.66 12.37
N VAL A 75 13.65 -2.56 11.43
CA VAL A 75 14.21 -3.92 11.44
C VAL A 75 14.91 -4.18 10.12
N ARG A 76 16.19 -4.52 10.20
CA ARG A 76 17.06 -4.77 9.04
C ARG A 76 17.34 -6.26 8.91
N TYR A 77 17.09 -6.81 7.73
CA TYR A 77 17.43 -8.17 7.35
C TYR A 77 18.41 -8.14 6.18
N ALA A 78 19.50 -8.88 6.26
CA ALA A 78 20.53 -8.81 5.22
C ALA A 78 21.33 -10.10 5.06
N SER A 79 21.68 -10.42 3.81
CA SER A 79 22.58 -11.51 3.45
C SER A 79 23.36 -11.12 2.20
N GLY A 80 24.70 -11.23 2.25
CA GLY A 80 25.56 -10.76 1.16
C GLY A 80 25.34 -9.27 0.87
N THR A 81 24.99 -8.95 -0.37
CA THR A 81 24.71 -7.58 -0.84
C THR A 81 23.24 -7.18 -0.78
N THR A 82 22.36 -8.07 -0.34
CA THR A 82 20.92 -7.82 -0.29
C THR A 82 20.51 -7.38 1.11
N VAL A 83 19.72 -6.30 1.17
CA VAL A 83 19.15 -5.76 2.40
C VAL A 83 17.67 -5.52 2.18
N PHE A 84 16.85 -6.04 3.08
CA PHE A 84 15.48 -5.61 3.27
C PHE A 84 15.39 -4.88 4.60
N TRP A 85 14.82 -3.69 4.60
CA TRP A 85 14.71 -2.88 5.80
C TRP A 85 13.30 -2.31 5.86
N ASN A 86 12.57 -2.64 6.93
CA ASN A 86 11.26 -2.09 7.20
C ASN A 86 11.26 -1.20 8.45
N LYS A 87 10.46 -0.13 8.44
CA LYS A 87 10.27 0.80 9.54
C LYS A 87 8.81 1.26 9.55
N GLY A 88 8.06 0.84 10.56
CA GLY A 88 6.61 1.02 10.56
C GLY A 88 6.01 0.36 9.33
N ASP A 89 5.20 1.10 8.59
CA ASP A 89 4.55 0.63 7.36
C ASP A 89 5.42 0.83 6.11
N ASN A 90 6.59 1.47 6.22
CA ASN A 90 7.50 1.62 5.09
C ASN A 90 8.53 0.49 5.00
N ALA A 91 8.97 0.19 3.77
CA ALA A 91 10.10 -0.70 3.54
C ALA A 91 10.85 -0.35 2.25
N PHE A 92 12.02 -0.96 2.09
CA PHE A 92 12.76 -0.99 0.83
C PHE A 92 13.65 -2.24 0.72
N VAL A 93 14.05 -2.57 -0.50
CA VAL A 93 15.05 -3.59 -0.81
C VAL A 93 16.21 -2.95 -1.56
N THR A 94 17.44 -3.19 -1.10
CA THR A 94 18.66 -2.85 -1.85
C THR A 94 19.43 -4.10 -2.22
N GLU A 95 20.00 -4.12 -3.42
CA GLU A 95 20.85 -5.20 -3.92
C GLU A 95 22.12 -4.61 -4.53
N GLY A 96 23.24 -4.78 -3.81
CA GLY A 96 24.47 -4.09 -4.14
C GLY A 96 24.34 -2.59 -3.83
N ASN A 97 24.50 -1.75 -4.85
CA ASN A 97 24.41 -0.29 -4.71
C ASN A 97 23.08 0.28 -5.23
N ALA A 98 22.12 -0.58 -5.60
CA ALA A 98 20.84 -0.17 -6.16
C ALA A 98 19.69 -0.49 -5.19
N THR A 99 18.76 0.45 -5.01
CA THR A 99 17.44 0.15 -4.46
C THR A 99 16.61 -0.46 -5.56
N THR A 100 16.20 -1.72 -5.39
CA THR A 100 15.43 -2.48 -6.38
C THR A 100 13.94 -2.50 -6.07
N TYR A 101 13.58 -2.22 -4.82
CA TYR A 101 12.22 -1.91 -4.38
C TYR A 101 12.26 -0.70 -3.47
N SER A 102 11.71 0.43 -3.92
CA SER A 102 11.72 1.71 -3.25
C SER A 102 10.32 2.16 -2.86
N ASP A 103 10.27 3.02 -1.83
CA ASP A 103 9.05 3.72 -1.42
C ASP A 103 7.87 2.79 -1.20
N CYS A 104 8.14 1.71 -0.46
CA CYS A 104 7.13 0.71 -0.22
C CYS A 104 6.20 1.10 0.93
N VAL A 105 4.92 0.71 0.84
CA VAL A 105 3.91 0.86 1.89
C VAL A 105 3.23 -0.46 2.22
N ALA A 106 3.08 -0.76 3.51
CA ALA A 106 2.40 -1.94 3.99
C ALA A 106 0.88 -1.77 3.96
N GLY A 107 0.17 -2.80 3.52
CA GLY A 107 -1.29 -2.83 3.58
C GLY A 107 -1.88 -4.06 2.90
N THR A 108 -3.13 -3.92 2.46
CA THR A 108 -3.83 -4.96 1.70
C THR A 108 -4.55 -4.35 0.51
N GLU A 109 -4.31 -4.90 -0.66
CA GLU A 109 -5.10 -4.65 -1.87
C GLU A 109 -6.15 -5.74 -2.08
N THR A 110 -7.38 -5.33 -2.37
CA THR A 110 -8.44 -6.20 -2.88
C THR A 110 -8.80 -5.77 -4.28
N VAL A 111 -8.60 -6.65 -5.26
CA VAL A 111 -8.89 -6.38 -6.67
C VAL A 111 -10.33 -6.80 -6.99
N ALA A 112 -11.10 -5.89 -7.58
CA ALA A 112 -12.45 -6.10 -8.07
C ALA A 112 -12.55 -5.60 -9.51
N TYR A 113 -12.47 -6.53 -10.47
CA TYR A 113 -12.44 -6.22 -11.90
C TYR A 113 -11.25 -5.30 -12.24
N ASP A 114 -11.51 -4.06 -12.66
CA ASP A 114 -10.49 -3.08 -13.04
C ASP A 114 -10.07 -2.17 -11.87
N ASP A 115 -10.74 -2.25 -10.72
CA ASP A 115 -10.44 -1.42 -9.56
C ASP A 115 -9.71 -2.21 -8.45
N THR A 116 -8.73 -1.57 -7.84
CA THR A 116 -8.00 -2.04 -6.68
C THR A 116 -8.36 -1.20 -5.46
N THR A 117 -8.68 -1.84 -4.34
CA THR A 117 -8.95 -1.17 -3.07
C THR A 117 -7.80 -1.40 -2.10
N PHE A 118 -7.09 -0.34 -1.73
CA PHE A 118 -6.00 -0.38 -0.76
C PHE A 118 -6.47 0.02 0.63
N THR A 119 -6.27 -0.87 1.61
CA THR A 119 -6.40 -0.57 3.04
C THR A 119 -5.02 -0.57 3.66
N ASP A 120 -4.68 0.48 4.42
CA ASP A 120 -3.38 0.57 5.10
C ASP A 120 -3.21 -0.54 6.15
N ALA A 121 -1.96 -0.87 6.48
CA ALA A 121 -1.65 -1.93 7.43
C ALA A 121 -2.28 -1.69 8.82
N SER A 122 -2.32 -0.42 9.25
CA SER A 122 -2.92 0.00 10.51
C SER A 122 -4.45 0.06 10.47
N ARG A 123 -5.07 -0.14 9.29
CA ARG A 123 -6.51 -0.07 9.03
C ARG A 123 -7.12 1.24 9.54
N THR A 124 -6.45 2.34 9.25
CA THR A 124 -6.84 3.72 9.56
C THR A 124 -7.56 4.39 8.38
N PHE A 125 -7.29 3.98 7.15
CA PHE A 125 -7.96 4.47 5.96
C PHE A 125 -8.01 3.44 4.83
N VAL A 126 -8.81 3.73 3.81
CA VAL A 126 -8.88 2.95 2.58
C VAL A 126 -9.35 3.85 1.45
N PHE A 127 -8.88 3.55 0.25
CA PHE A 127 -9.37 4.15 -0.99
C PHE A 127 -9.27 3.13 -2.12
N SER A 128 -9.94 3.40 -3.23
CA SER A 128 -9.92 2.60 -4.44
C SER A 128 -9.27 3.36 -5.59
N PHE A 129 -8.61 2.65 -6.49
CA PHE A 129 -7.92 3.20 -7.65
C PHE A 129 -7.86 2.19 -8.80
N PRO A 130 -7.76 2.62 -10.06
CA PRO A 130 -7.59 1.71 -11.19
C PRO A 130 -6.36 0.80 -11.05
N SER A 131 -6.52 -0.49 -11.31
CA SER A 131 -5.48 -1.52 -11.08
C SER A 131 -4.23 -1.36 -11.96
N ASP A 132 -4.30 -0.55 -13.01
CA ASP A 132 -3.18 -0.22 -13.88
C ASP A 132 -2.24 0.85 -13.29
N PHE A 133 -2.59 1.44 -12.14
CA PHE A 133 -1.80 2.48 -11.50
C PHE A 133 -0.89 1.92 -10.40
N VAL A 134 0.17 2.65 -10.09
CA VAL A 134 1.24 2.17 -9.19
C VAL A 134 1.08 2.79 -7.80
N LEU A 135 0.84 1.95 -6.79
CA LEU A 135 0.82 2.35 -5.39
C LEU A 135 2.23 2.31 -4.76
N SER A 136 2.55 3.33 -3.97
CA SER A 136 3.80 3.49 -3.21
C SER A 136 3.58 4.42 -2.01
N ALA A 137 4.61 4.71 -1.23
CA ALA A 137 4.65 5.81 -0.27
C ALA A 137 6.08 6.31 -0.04
N GLU A 138 6.27 7.62 0.02
CA GLU A 138 7.57 8.19 0.36
C GLU A 138 8.01 7.81 1.78
N GLN A 139 9.30 7.55 1.96
CA GLN A 139 9.84 7.12 3.23
C GLN A 139 10.10 8.27 4.19
N GLY A 140 9.52 8.18 5.40
CA GLY A 140 9.81 9.08 6.50
C GLY A 140 9.05 10.41 6.44
N TYR A 141 9.60 11.41 7.11
CA TYR A 141 9.00 12.74 7.15
C TYR A 141 9.45 13.56 5.95
N THR A 142 8.48 14.20 5.29
CA THR A 142 8.68 15.01 4.10
C THR A 142 7.86 16.30 4.19
N GLN A 143 8.15 17.29 3.34
CA GLN A 143 7.26 18.43 3.10
C GLN A 143 6.27 18.13 1.96
N ASP A 144 6.51 17.08 1.18
CA ASP A 144 5.68 16.70 0.03
C ASP A 144 4.41 15.92 0.41
N TRP A 145 4.12 15.78 1.72
CA TRP A 145 2.92 15.09 2.22
C TRP A 145 1.61 15.83 1.88
N ALA A 146 1.69 17.13 1.61
CA ALA A 146 0.58 17.96 1.13
C ALA A 146 1.12 19.14 0.33
N LEU A 147 0.41 19.53 -0.73
CA LEU A 147 0.79 20.67 -1.56
C LEU A 147 0.96 21.96 -0.74
N GLU A 148 2.00 22.75 -1.06
CA GLU A 148 2.35 24.00 -0.37
C GLU A 148 2.62 23.83 1.14
N SER A 149 2.88 22.61 1.63
CA SER A 149 3.23 22.42 3.04
C SER A 149 4.63 22.95 3.34
N THR A 150 4.74 23.75 4.39
CA THR A 150 6.02 24.18 4.97
C THR A 150 6.41 23.36 6.21
N SER A 151 5.43 22.69 6.81
CA SER A 151 5.57 21.72 7.91
C SER A 151 5.93 20.32 7.40
N THR A 152 6.61 19.54 8.23
CA THR A 152 6.85 18.12 7.91
C THR A 152 5.62 17.27 8.21
N GLY A 153 5.48 16.18 7.48
CA GLY A 153 4.42 15.19 7.64
C GLY A 153 4.83 13.87 7.00
N MET A 154 3.94 12.90 7.00
CA MET A 154 4.16 11.59 6.38
C MET A 154 3.27 11.47 5.14
N MET A 155 3.86 11.04 4.03
CA MET A 155 3.12 10.58 2.87
C MET A 155 2.74 9.12 3.11
N LEU A 156 1.47 8.87 3.47
CA LEU A 156 0.99 7.55 3.85
C LEU A 156 0.73 6.65 2.63
N ALA A 157 0.33 7.24 1.51
CA ALA A 157 0.14 6.54 0.25
C ALA A 157 0.26 7.51 -0.93
N GLN A 158 0.75 7.02 -2.06
CA GLN A 158 0.78 7.70 -3.34
C GLN A 158 0.46 6.72 -4.45
N VAL A 159 -0.53 7.06 -5.28
CA VAL A 159 -0.81 6.38 -6.55
C VAL A 159 -0.26 7.21 -7.70
N TYR A 160 0.58 6.60 -8.53
CA TYR A 160 1.18 7.22 -9.71
C TYR A 160 0.50 6.75 -10.99
N VAL A 161 0.15 7.72 -11.84
CA VAL A 161 -0.43 7.51 -13.17
C VAL A 161 0.60 7.91 -14.22
N PRO A 162 1.21 6.95 -14.94
CA PRO A 162 2.28 7.26 -15.90
C PRO A 162 1.73 7.90 -17.18
N LYS A 163 2.57 8.68 -17.87
CA LYS A 163 2.26 9.23 -19.21
C LYS A 163 1.71 8.21 -20.21
N THR A 164 2.12 6.94 -20.07
CA THR A 164 1.70 5.84 -20.94
C THR A 164 0.22 5.52 -20.84
N PHE A 165 -0.48 6.02 -19.83
CA PHE A 165 -1.93 5.92 -19.70
C PHE A 165 -2.69 6.75 -20.76
N MET A 166 -2.12 7.88 -21.21
CA MET A 166 -2.66 8.71 -22.28
C MET A 166 -1.61 8.91 -23.38
N PRO A 167 -1.25 7.83 -24.12
CA PRO A 167 -0.18 7.89 -25.09
C PRO A 167 -0.53 8.84 -26.24
N LYS A 168 0.49 9.47 -26.83
CA LYS A 168 0.34 10.48 -27.91
C LYS A 168 -0.48 11.71 -27.50
N THR A 169 -0.43 12.07 -26.23
CA THR A 169 -0.97 13.33 -25.73
C THR A 169 0.09 14.15 -25.01
N ASN A 170 -0.23 15.39 -24.65
CA ASN A 170 0.61 16.25 -23.79
C ASN A 170 0.45 15.94 -22.28
N PHE A 171 -0.16 14.81 -21.92
CA PHE A 171 -0.19 14.33 -20.54
C PHE A 171 1.23 13.96 -20.06
N GLY A 172 1.64 14.51 -18.91
CA GLY A 172 2.93 14.26 -18.27
C GLY A 172 2.83 13.09 -17.31
N ASP A 173 2.09 13.27 -16.23
CA ASP A 173 1.70 12.22 -15.29
C ASP A 173 0.58 12.73 -14.39
N ALA A 174 0.08 11.86 -13.51
CA ALA A 174 -0.71 12.32 -12.38
C ALA A 174 -0.32 11.56 -11.12
N LYS A 175 -0.58 12.21 -9.99
CA LYS A 175 -0.37 11.64 -8.66
C LYS A 175 -1.63 11.83 -7.84
N PHE A 176 -1.96 10.83 -7.04
CA PHE A 176 -2.92 10.93 -5.94
C PHE A 176 -2.18 10.59 -4.65
N THR A 177 -2.35 11.40 -3.62
CA THR A 177 -1.57 11.30 -2.37
C THR A 177 -2.50 11.36 -1.16
N VAL A 178 -2.23 10.51 -0.19
CA VAL A 178 -2.78 10.59 1.17
C VAL A 178 -1.63 10.94 2.10
N GLY A 179 -1.71 12.08 2.77
CA GLY A 179 -0.72 12.55 3.71
C GLY A 179 -1.31 12.96 5.05
N VAL A 180 -0.47 12.96 6.08
CA VAL A 180 -0.84 13.39 7.43
C VAL A 180 0.28 14.18 8.10
N SER A 181 -0.08 15.16 8.91
CA SER A 181 0.86 15.81 9.81
C SER A 181 0.24 16.10 11.19
N GLY A 182 1.00 15.75 12.23
CA GLY A 182 0.75 16.16 13.60
C GLY A 182 1.53 17.40 14.01
N ASP A 183 2.20 18.08 13.07
CA ASP A 183 2.92 19.31 13.34
C ASP A 183 1.93 20.43 13.76
N PRO A 184 2.20 21.19 14.84
CA PRO A 184 1.29 22.23 15.30
C PRO A 184 0.93 23.29 14.25
N ASP A 185 1.87 23.66 13.37
CA ASP A 185 1.65 24.65 12.32
C ASP A 185 0.80 24.05 11.17
N ALA A 186 1.01 22.76 10.86
CA ALA A 186 0.16 22.03 9.92
C ALA A 186 -1.29 21.97 10.41
N ILE A 187 -1.49 21.65 11.69
CA ILE A 187 -2.82 21.57 12.32
C ILE A 187 -3.48 22.95 12.32
N ALA A 188 -2.75 23.99 12.73
CA ALA A 188 -3.28 25.36 12.80
C ALA A 188 -3.71 25.90 11.43
N SER A 189 -3.01 25.53 10.36
CA SER A 189 -3.29 25.99 8.99
C SER A 189 -4.08 25.00 8.14
N CYS A 190 -4.43 23.82 8.66
CA CYS A 190 -4.95 22.68 7.89
C CYS A 190 -6.16 23.02 6.99
N LEU A 191 -7.11 23.79 7.53
CA LEU A 191 -8.36 24.15 6.85
C LEU A 191 -8.33 25.57 6.28
N ALA A 192 -7.23 26.29 6.46
CA ALA A 192 -7.05 27.64 5.97
C ALA A 192 -6.53 27.61 4.52
N PRO A 193 -6.97 28.56 3.67
CA PRO A 193 -6.31 28.75 2.38
C PRO A 193 -4.86 29.17 2.62
N GLN A 194 -3.91 28.47 2.01
CA GLN A 194 -2.49 28.81 2.11
C GLN A 194 -2.18 30.09 1.31
N PHE A 195 -1.23 30.89 1.77
CA PHE A 195 -0.86 32.17 1.16
C PHE A 195 -0.46 31.97 -0.33
N GLY A 196 -1.08 32.73 -1.24
CA GLY A 196 -0.83 32.64 -2.69
C GLY A 196 -1.90 31.87 -3.48
N SER A 197 -2.77 31.11 -2.80
CA SER A 197 -3.87 30.40 -3.45
C SER A 197 -5.04 31.33 -3.81
N ARG A 198 -5.46 31.28 -5.09
CA ARG A 198 -6.80 31.73 -5.47
C ARG A 198 -7.78 30.62 -5.08
N GLU A 199 -8.55 30.93 -4.04
CA GLU A 199 -9.82 30.33 -3.60
C GLU A 199 -9.76 29.01 -2.82
N LYS A 200 -10.14 29.09 -1.53
CA LYS A 200 -10.88 28.04 -0.86
C LYS A 200 -12.11 27.74 -1.72
N VAL A 201 -12.14 26.58 -2.37
CA VAL A 201 -13.15 26.27 -3.37
C VAL A 201 -14.49 26.03 -2.69
N SER A 202 -14.50 25.17 -1.66
CA SER A 202 -15.75 24.74 -1.02
C SER A 202 -15.47 23.82 0.18
N THR A 203 -16.55 23.32 0.80
CA THR A 203 -16.50 22.12 1.63
C THR A 203 -16.97 20.92 0.81
N ALA A 204 -16.30 19.79 0.93
CA ALA A 204 -16.71 18.53 0.32
C ALA A 204 -17.05 17.50 1.41
N MET A 205 -18.13 16.76 1.22
CA MET A 205 -18.44 15.58 2.05
C MET A 205 -17.89 14.34 1.35
N ILE A 206 -16.94 13.67 2.00
CA ILE A 206 -16.33 12.43 1.53
C ILE A 206 -16.49 11.39 2.63
N ASP A 207 -17.24 10.32 2.34
CA ASP A 207 -17.63 9.26 3.28
C ASP A 207 -18.01 9.75 4.69
N GLY A 208 -18.92 10.73 4.76
CA GLY A 208 -19.40 11.29 6.03
C GLY A 208 -18.44 12.25 6.75
N THR A 209 -17.23 12.47 6.23
CA THR A 209 -16.28 13.46 6.76
C THR A 209 -16.35 14.75 5.94
N THR A 210 -16.39 15.89 6.62
CA THR A 210 -16.31 17.21 5.98
C THR A 210 -14.86 17.59 5.74
N PHE A 211 -14.48 17.77 4.49
CA PHE A 211 -13.19 18.28 4.06
C PHE A 211 -13.30 19.74 3.60
N ALA A 212 -12.27 20.54 3.86
CA ALA A 212 -12.02 21.76 3.13
C ALA A 212 -11.41 21.40 1.77
N ALA A 213 -12.00 21.88 0.68
CA ALA A 213 -11.53 21.62 -0.67
C ALA A 213 -10.80 22.85 -1.23
N PHE A 214 -9.66 22.60 -1.86
CA PHE A 214 -8.78 23.59 -2.46
C PHE A 214 -8.43 23.17 -3.88
N SER A 215 -8.29 24.14 -4.78
CA SER A 215 -7.78 23.92 -6.12
C SER A 215 -6.61 24.87 -6.35
N PHE A 216 -5.57 24.35 -6.99
CA PHE A 216 -4.35 25.06 -7.28
C PHE A 216 -3.97 24.81 -8.73
N SER A 217 -3.54 25.86 -9.41
CA SER A 217 -2.99 25.72 -10.76
C SER A 217 -1.69 26.48 -10.83
N ASP A 218 -0.63 25.80 -11.24
CA ASP A 218 0.68 26.38 -11.47
C ASP A 218 1.15 26.12 -12.91
N ALA A 219 1.95 27.03 -13.43
CA ALA A 219 2.49 26.95 -14.78
C ALA A 219 3.92 27.47 -14.84
N GLY A 220 4.85 26.65 -15.31
CA GLY A 220 6.27 26.98 -15.34
C GLY A 220 7.04 26.23 -16.43
N ALA A 221 7.85 26.97 -17.20
CA ALA A 221 8.70 26.41 -18.25
C ALA A 221 7.96 25.48 -19.25
N GLY A 222 6.70 25.81 -19.56
CA GLY A 222 5.86 25.01 -20.45
C GLY A 222 5.26 23.74 -19.82
N ASN A 223 5.26 23.64 -18.49
CA ASN A 223 4.51 22.64 -17.73
C ASN A 223 3.31 23.31 -17.04
N PHE A 224 2.26 22.53 -16.83
CA PHE A 224 1.05 22.88 -16.12
C PHE A 224 0.78 21.83 -15.05
N TYR A 225 0.46 22.29 -13.85
CA TYR A 225 0.07 21.47 -12.71
C TYR A 225 -1.29 21.92 -12.23
N ASP A 226 -2.26 21.01 -12.21
CA ASP A 226 -3.59 21.25 -11.66
C ASP A 226 -3.81 20.30 -10.48
N THR A 227 -3.94 20.85 -9.29
CA THR A 227 -4.10 20.10 -8.04
C THR A 227 -5.45 20.37 -7.42
N THR A 228 -6.10 19.31 -6.97
CA THR A 228 -7.23 19.38 -6.03
C THR A 228 -6.84 18.74 -4.72
N SER A 229 -7.03 19.45 -3.61
CA SER A 229 -6.64 19.00 -2.27
C SER A 229 -7.83 19.05 -1.33
N TYR A 230 -8.12 17.94 -0.65
CA TYR A 230 -9.13 17.81 0.37
C TYR A 230 -8.45 17.68 1.73
N ARG A 231 -8.67 18.65 2.63
CA ARG A 231 -8.05 18.66 3.96
C ARG A 231 -9.08 18.55 5.08
N ALA A 232 -8.74 17.75 6.09
CA ALA A 232 -9.59 17.57 7.27
C ALA A 232 -8.74 17.52 8.54
N LEU A 233 -9.27 18.07 9.63
CA LEU A 233 -8.75 17.83 10.97
C LEU A 233 -9.41 16.58 11.54
N LYS A 234 -8.62 15.56 11.85
CA LYS A 234 -9.11 14.33 12.45
C LYS A 234 -8.06 13.74 13.38
N GLY A 235 -8.48 13.28 14.56
CA GLY A 235 -7.58 12.66 15.54
C GLY A 235 -6.52 13.61 16.13
N GLY A 236 -6.68 14.93 15.99
CA GLY A 236 -5.66 15.91 16.38
C GLY A 236 -4.57 16.12 15.32
N GLU A 237 -4.77 15.61 14.10
CA GLU A 237 -3.82 15.72 12.99
C GLU A 237 -4.49 16.40 11.78
N CYS A 238 -3.66 16.99 10.91
CA CYS A 238 -4.08 17.46 9.60
C CYS A 238 -3.93 16.35 8.57
N TRP A 239 -5.02 15.99 7.90
CA TRP A 239 -5.05 15.02 6.82
C TRP A 239 -5.18 15.73 5.48
N SER A 240 -4.42 15.29 4.48
CA SER A 240 -4.54 15.71 3.09
C SER A 240 -4.85 14.50 2.20
N VAL A 241 -5.88 14.63 1.37
CA VAL A 241 -6.21 13.71 0.28
C VAL A 241 -6.22 14.54 -0.98
N GLU A 242 -5.22 14.38 -1.82
CA GLU A 242 -5.03 15.28 -2.97
C GLU A 242 -4.65 14.54 -4.23
N TYR A 243 -4.90 15.17 -5.38
CA TYR A 243 -4.35 14.72 -6.65
C TYR A 243 -3.84 15.89 -7.47
N THR A 244 -2.78 15.63 -8.23
CA THR A 244 -2.14 16.59 -9.13
C THR A 244 -2.06 15.98 -10.53
N ILE A 245 -2.51 16.74 -11.53
CA ILE A 245 -2.36 16.43 -12.94
C ILE A 245 -1.23 17.28 -13.50
N HIS A 246 -0.18 16.63 -14.00
CA HIS A 246 0.90 17.28 -14.72
C HIS A 246 0.68 17.12 -16.22
N SER A 247 0.70 18.23 -16.95
CA SER A 247 0.73 18.26 -18.41
C SER A 247 1.75 19.26 -18.92
N SER A 248 2.09 19.15 -20.19
CA SER A 248 2.97 20.10 -20.86
C SER A 248 2.18 20.98 -21.84
N ASN A 249 2.72 22.13 -22.21
CA ASN A 249 2.13 22.99 -23.21
C ASN A 249 2.10 22.29 -24.56
N ILE A 250 0.89 22.09 -25.11
CA ILE A 250 0.68 21.45 -26.41
C ILE A 250 1.44 22.14 -27.53
N TYR A 251 1.66 23.45 -27.42
CA TYR A 251 2.42 24.24 -28.40
C TYR A 251 3.94 24.01 -28.34
N ASN A 252 4.43 23.24 -27.38
CA ASN A 252 5.84 22.82 -27.33
C ASN A 252 6.15 21.65 -28.29
N TYR A 253 5.12 21.03 -28.88
CA TYR A 253 5.28 19.85 -29.74
C TYR A 253 5.14 20.22 -31.22
N PRO A 254 6.11 19.81 -32.06
CA PRO A 254 5.97 19.89 -33.51
C PRO A 254 4.75 19.08 -34.01
N PRO A 255 3.92 19.61 -34.93
CA PRO A 255 2.71 18.94 -35.41
C PRO A 255 2.95 17.53 -35.98
N GLU A 256 4.11 17.29 -36.58
CA GLU A 256 4.50 15.99 -37.16
C GLU A 256 4.61 14.86 -36.14
N LEU A 257 4.72 15.18 -34.84
CA LEU A 257 4.72 14.18 -33.77
C LEU A 257 3.31 13.65 -33.47
N GLY A 258 2.26 14.30 -33.97
CA GLY A 258 0.87 13.87 -33.78
C GLY A 258 0.43 13.87 -32.31
N ILE A 259 1.00 14.75 -31.49
CA ILE A 259 0.64 14.91 -30.08
C ILE A 259 -0.66 15.71 -29.99
N ALA A 260 -1.65 15.16 -29.31
CA ALA A 260 -2.94 15.81 -29.06
C ALA A 260 -3.05 16.37 -27.63
N PRO A 261 -3.97 17.30 -27.36
CA PRO A 261 -4.42 17.57 -25.99
C PRO A 261 -4.90 16.27 -25.32
N PHE A 262 -4.52 16.05 -24.07
CA PHE A 262 -5.02 14.93 -23.29
C PHE A 262 -6.49 15.13 -22.87
N ASP A 263 -7.16 14.04 -22.54
CA ASP A 263 -8.54 14.08 -22.04
C ASP A 263 -8.54 14.47 -20.55
N GLU A 264 -8.52 15.77 -20.30
CA GLU A 264 -8.51 16.35 -18.96
C GLU A 264 -9.73 15.92 -18.13
N THR A 265 -10.92 15.87 -18.75
CA THR A 265 -12.15 15.50 -18.06
C THR A 265 -12.10 14.05 -17.61
N LYS A 266 -11.62 13.14 -18.46
CA LYS A 266 -11.42 11.73 -18.10
C LYS A 266 -10.43 11.60 -16.94
N MET A 267 -9.28 12.27 -16.99
CA MET A 267 -8.28 12.19 -15.92
C MET A 267 -8.82 12.74 -14.60
N LYS A 268 -9.45 13.92 -14.62
CA LYS A 268 -10.08 14.51 -13.44
C LYS A 268 -11.13 13.58 -12.83
N ASN A 269 -12.00 12.97 -13.65
CA ASN A 269 -13.01 12.05 -13.15
C ASN A 269 -12.41 10.81 -12.48
N ILE A 270 -11.32 10.26 -13.01
CA ILE A 270 -10.63 9.11 -12.41
C ILE A 270 -10.05 9.49 -11.04
N LEU A 271 -9.27 10.56 -10.97
CA LEU A 271 -8.59 10.99 -9.73
C LEU A 271 -9.59 11.48 -8.67
N GLU A 272 -10.65 12.15 -9.09
CA GLU A 272 -11.75 12.54 -8.21
C GLU A 272 -12.51 11.32 -7.69
N GLY A 273 -12.67 10.28 -8.50
CA GLY A 273 -13.20 8.99 -8.07
C GLY A 273 -12.36 8.37 -6.97
N MET A 274 -11.02 8.40 -7.11
CA MET A 274 -10.09 7.95 -6.08
C MET A 274 -10.24 8.75 -4.78
N ALA A 275 -10.23 10.08 -4.86
CA ALA A 275 -10.42 10.95 -3.69
C ALA A 275 -11.76 10.72 -3.00
N ARG A 276 -12.85 10.53 -3.75
CA ARG A 276 -14.18 10.27 -3.19
C ARG A 276 -14.36 8.88 -2.61
N SER A 277 -13.55 7.92 -3.04
CA SER A 277 -13.51 6.57 -2.46
C SER A 277 -12.75 6.51 -1.14
N PHE A 278 -11.98 7.55 -0.82
CA PHE A 278 -11.27 7.65 0.44
C PHE A 278 -12.25 7.60 1.62
N ARG A 279 -11.91 6.78 2.60
CA ARG A 279 -12.61 6.76 3.88
C ARG A 279 -11.66 6.46 5.00
N PHE A 280 -11.94 7.06 6.14
CA PHE A 280 -11.32 6.68 7.39
C PHE A 280 -11.94 5.38 7.92
N LEU A 281 -11.09 4.51 8.42
CA LEU A 281 -11.48 3.26 9.06
C LEU A 281 -11.31 3.41 10.57
N LYS A 282 -12.45 3.56 11.25
CA LYS A 282 -12.60 3.87 12.68
C LYS A 282 -12.18 5.29 13.08
#